data_AF-C3YS27-F1
#
_entry.id   AF-C3YS27-F1
#
_cell.length_a   1.000
_cell.length_b   1.000
_cell.length_c   1.000
_cell.angle_alpha   90.00
_cell.angle_beta   90.00
_cell.angle_gamma   90.00
#
_symmetry.space_group_name_H-M   'P 1'
#
loop_
_entity.id
_entity.type
_entity.pdbx_description
1 polymer ?
#
loop_
_entity_poly.entity_id
_entity_poly.type
_entity_poly.pdbx_seq_one_letter_code
_entity_poly.pdbx_strand_id
1 'polypeptide(L)'
;DDVHPVHGLKRDLIRLLGNMCFQNTSNQDKVRELEGIPLILDHCNIDDHNPYISQWAIFTIRNLCEGNHDNQAVIAGLEDKGLADNVALNDFGIEVTEDDGKFMVKSADK
;
A
#
# COMPACT_ATOMS: atom_id res chain seq x y z
N ASP A 1 -14.81 -5.57 -16.59
CA ASP A 1 -16.25 -5.74 -16.29
C ASP A 1 -16.65 -4.95 -15.06
N ASP A 2 -17.19 -3.74 -15.25
CA ASP A 2 -17.68 -2.81 -14.21
C ASP A 2 -18.87 -3.34 -13.37
N VAL A 3 -19.32 -4.57 -13.62
CA VAL A 3 -20.56 -5.15 -13.02
C VAL A 3 -20.26 -5.99 -11.78
N HIS A 4 -19.00 -6.25 -11.46
CA HIS A 4 -18.66 -7.03 -10.27
C HIS A 4 -18.94 -6.20 -8.99
N PRO A 5 -19.66 -6.74 -7.98
CA PRO A 5 -20.10 -5.97 -6.80
C PRO A 5 -18.96 -5.42 -5.94
N VAL A 6 -17.72 -5.91 -6.10
CA VAL A 6 -16.53 -5.39 -5.41
C VAL A 6 -15.68 -4.44 -6.25
N HIS A 7 -16.09 -4.16 -7.49
CA HIS A 7 -15.38 -3.22 -8.35
C HIS A 7 -15.39 -1.83 -7.72
N GLY A 8 -14.21 -1.24 -7.51
CA GLY A 8 -14.04 0.04 -6.84
C GLY A 8 -14.23 0.02 -5.32
N LEU A 9 -14.49 -1.13 -4.70
CA LEU A 9 -14.74 -1.21 -3.26
C LEU A 9 -13.54 -0.72 -2.44
N LYS A 10 -12.31 -1.16 -2.78
CA LYS A 10 -11.10 -0.74 -2.06
C LYS A 10 -10.89 0.77 -2.19
N ARG A 11 -11.06 1.29 -3.41
CA ARG A 11 -11.00 2.74 -3.69
C ARG A 11 -11.99 3.51 -2.82
N ASP A 12 -13.23 3.06 -2.73
CA ASP A 12 -14.27 3.76 -1.98
C ASP A 12 -14.02 3.73 -0.47
N LEU A 13 -13.46 2.63 0.05
CA LEU A 13 -13.00 2.54 1.44
C LEU A 13 -11.83 3.49 1.72
N ILE A 14 -10.82 3.53 0.85
CA ILE A 14 -9.69 4.46 0.98
C ILE A 14 -10.18 5.90 0.92
N ARG A 15 -11.06 6.24 -0.03
CA ARG A 15 -11.71 7.55 -0.12
C ARG A 15 -12.45 7.92 1.15
N LEU A 16 -13.21 6.99 1.73
CA LEU A 16 -13.92 7.22 2.99
C LEU A 16 -12.94 7.54 4.12
N LEU A 17 -11.87 6.76 4.26
CA LEU A 17 -10.81 7.01 5.25
C LEU A 17 -10.17 8.38 5.06
N GLY A 18 -9.81 8.74 3.83
CA GLY A 18 -9.24 10.04 3.49
C GLY A 18 -10.15 11.20 3.93
N ASN A 19 -11.45 11.11 3.67
CA ASN A 19 -12.41 12.13 4.09
C ASN A 19 -12.57 12.20 5.62
N MET A 20 -12.63 11.04 6.30
CA MET A 20 -12.75 11.00 7.75
C MET A 20 -11.51 11.56 8.48
N CYS A 21 -10.33 11.45 7.87
CA CYS A 21 -9.08 11.93 8.46
C CYS A 21 -8.79 13.40 8.18
N PHE A 22 -9.54 14.06 7.28
CA PHE A 22 -9.31 15.46 6.95
C PHE A 22 -9.51 16.35 8.19
N GLN A 23 -8.44 17.00 8.64
CA GLN A 23 -8.41 17.87 9.83
C GLN A 23 -8.97 17.21 11.10
N ASN A 24 -8.83 15.89 11.23
CA ASN A 24 -9.30 15.15 12.40
C ASN A 24 -8.18 14.28 12.96
N THR A 25 -7.44 14.84 13.93
CA THR A 25 -6.29 14.18 14.55
C THR A 25 -6.65 12.83 15.20
N SER A 26 -7.82 12.73 15.83
CA SER A 26 -8.25 11.45 16.43
C SER A 26 -8.40 10.34 15.38
N ASN A 27 -8.95 10.65 14.21
CA ASN A 27 -9.07 9.68 13.12
C ASN A 27 -7.72 9.39 12.47
N GLN A 28 -6.88 10.42 12.29
CA GLN A 28 -5.52 10.27 11.79
C GLN A 28 -4.70 9.32 12.67
N ASP A 29 -4.73 9.53 13.98
CA ASP A 29 -4.03 8.70 14.97
C ASP A 29 -4.62 7.29 14.98
N LYS A 30 -5.96 7.18 14.89
CA LYS A 30 -6.59 5.86 14.89
C LYS A 30 -6.17 5.01 13.70
N VAL A 31 -6.02 5.61 12.52
CA VAL A 31 -5.50 4.90 11.34
C VAL A 31 -4.05 4.48 11.54
N ARG A 32 -3.20 5.32 12.15
CA ARG A 32 -1.81 4.93 12.52
C ARG A 32 -1.78 3.75 13.49
N GLU A 33 -2.55 3.83 14.58
CA GLU A 33 -2.61 2.78 15.62
C GLU A 33 -3.04 1.42 15.08
N LEU A 34 -3.83 1.41 14.00
CA LEU A 34 -4.30 0.20 13.31
C LEU A 34 -3.38 -0.23 12.16
N GLU A 35 -2.17 0.32 12.08
CA GLU A 35 -1.19 0.04 11.02
C GLU A 35 -1.75 0.30 9.61
N GLY A 36 -2.70 1.25 9.50
CA GLY A 36 -3.38 1.55 8.25
C GLY A 36 -2.54 2.37 7.27
N ILE A 37 -1.50 3.09 7.73
CA ILE A 37 -0.65 3.92 6.86
C ILE A 37 0.10 3.07 5.82
N PRO A 38 0.88 2.03 6.21
CA PRO A 38 1.50 1.12 5.23
C PRO A 38 0.49 0.47 4.28
N LEU A 39 -0.64 0.00 4.82
CA LEU A 39 -1.69 -0.65 4.02
C LEU A 39 -2.27 0.29 2.95
N ILE A 40 -2.44 1.57 3.25
CA ILE A 40 -2.91 2.56 2.26
C ILE A 40 -1.82 2.83 1.22
N LEU A 41 -0.55 2.87 1.62
CA LEU A 41 0.58 3.05 0.71
C LEU A 41 0.72 1.91 -0.32
N ASP A 42 0.36 0.67 0.04
CA ASP A 42 0.33 -0.46 -0.91
C ASP A 42 -0.59 -0.21 -2.13
N HIS A 43 -1.59 0.65 -1.94
CA HIS A 43 -2.57 1.00 -2.96
C HIS A 43 -2.18 2.25 -3.77
N CYS A 44 -0.94 2.71 -3.68
CA CYS A 44 -0.36 3.74 -4.55
C CYS A 44 0.01 3.23 -5.96
N ASN A 45 -0.32 1.98 -6.29
CA ASN A 45 -0.12 1.37 -7.61
C ASN A 45 -1.41 1.38 -8.44
N ILE A 46 -1.29 1.12 -9.75
CA ILE A 46 -2.44 0.97 -10.64
C ILE A 46 -3.16 -0.36 -10.33
N ASP A 47 -4.48 -0.31 -10.18
CA ASP A 47 -5.35 -1.48 -10.04
C ASP A 47 -6.60 -1.27 -10.91
N ASP A 48 -6.74 -2.08 -11.95
CA ASP A 48 -7.83 -2.00 -12.93
C ASP A 48 -9.19 -2.31 -12.32
N HIS A 49 -9.25 -3.04 -11.21
CA HIS A 49 -10.50 -3.32 -10.49
C HIS A 49 -10.90 -2.17 -9.56
N ASN A 50 -10.00 -1.21 -9.34
CA ASN A 50 -10.22 -0.06 -8.48
C ASN A 50 -9.75 1.24 -9.17
N PRO A 51 -10.47 1.69 -10.22
CA PRO A 51 -10.07 2.89 -10.96
C PRO A 51 -9.88 4.10 -10.05
N TYR A 52 -8.76 4.79 -10.19
CA TYR A 52 -8.32 5.93 -9.37
C TYR A 52 -7.86 5.62 -7.94
N ILE A 53 -7.63 4.36 -7.58
CA ILE A 53 -7.20 4.01 -6.22
C ILE A 53 -5.89 4.67 -5.82
N SER A 54 -4.92 4.81 -6.73
CA SER A 54 -3.65 5.47 -6.43
C SER A 54 -3.82 6.95 -6.09
N GLN A 55 -4.71 7.66 -6.79
CA GLN A 55 -5.03 9.06 -6.47
C GLN A 55 -5.70 9.19 -5.11
N TRP A 56 -6.64 8.28 -4.78
CA TRP A 56 -7.29 8.27 -3.48
C TRP A 56 -6.35 7.86 -2.34
N ALA A 57 -5.42 6.95 -2.59
CA ALA A 57 -4.37 6.58 -1.64
C ALA A 57 -3.47 7.77 -1.34
N ILE A 58 -2.92 8.43 -2.36
CA ILE A 58 -2.10 9.65 -2.20
C ILE A 58 -2.86 10.76 -1.45
N PHE A 59 -4.12 11.00 -1.81
CA PHE A 59 -4.97 11.98 -1.13
C PHE A 59 -5.18 11.64 0.35
N THR A 60 -5.42 10.36 0.65
CA THR A 60 -5.63 9.87 2.02
C THR A 60 -4.36 10.01 2.85
N ILE A 61 -3.20 9.66 2.30
CA ILE A 61 -1.90 9.82 2.96
C ILE A 61 -1.64 11.30 3.27
N ARG A 62 -1.92 12.21 2.34
CA ARG A 62 -1.83 13.66 2.62
C ARG A 62 -2.68 14.03 3.85
N ASN A 63 -3.94 13.60 3.89
CA ASN A 63 -4.83 13.91 5.01
C ASN A 63 -4.40 13.27 6.33
N LEU A 64 -3.79 12.08 6.28
CA LEU A 64 -3.24 11.41 7.45
C LEU A 64 -2.03 12.16 8.02
N CYS A 65 -1.23 12.79 7.17
CA CYS A 65 -0.02 13.50 7.56
C CYS A 65 -0.22 15.00 7.83
N GLU A 66 -1.33 15.59 7.37
CA GLU A 66 -1.60 17.03 7.55
C GLU A 66 -1.68 17.40 9.03
N GLY A 67 -0.69 18.18 9.51
CA GLY A 67 -0.59 18.60 10.90
C GLY A 67 -0.23 17.49 11.90
N ASN A 68 0.10 16.28 11.43
CA ASN A 68 0.36 15.11 12.28
C ASN A 68 1.78 14.57 12.08
N HIS A 69 2.70 15.00 12.95
CA HIS A 69 4.11 14.62 12.87
C HIS A 69 4.37 13.16 13.20
N ASP A 70 3.57 12.55 14.08
CA ASP A 70 3.70 11.14 14.42
C ASP A 70 3.35 10.26 13.21
N ASN A 71 2.31 10.63 12.44
CA ASN A 71 1.99 9.95 11.19
C ASN A 71 3.07 10.16 10.12
N GLN A 72 3.67 11.36 10.03
CA GLN A 72 4.80 11.61 9.14
C GLN A 72 6.02 10.76 9.52
N ALA A 73 6.27 10.57 10.82
CA ALA A 73 7.38 9.76 11.32
C ALA A 73 7.26 8.29 10.93
N VAL A 74 6.04 7.74 10.85
CA VAL A 74 5.80 6.38 10.33
C VAL A 74 6.33 6.25 8.91
N ILE A 75 6.00 7.20 8.03
CA ILE A 75 6.46 7.18 6.63
C ILE A 75 7.97 7.41 6.54
N ALA A 76 8.51 8.34 7.33
CA ALA A 76 9.94 8.61 7.37
C ALA A 76 10.77 7.42 7.90
N GLY A 77 10.16 6.56 8.70
CA GLY A 77 10.76 5.33 9.21
C GLY A 77 10.62 4.12 8.28
N LEU A 78 9.96 4.26 7.13
CA LEU A 78 9.91 3.18 6.14
C LEU A 78 11.29 2.99 5.52
N GLU A 79 11.74 1.75 5.53
CA GLU A 79 13.03 1.36 4.97
C GLU A 79 12.86 0.16 4.04
N ASP A 80 13.72 0.09 3.04
CA ASP A 80 13.79 -1.07 2.16
C ASP A 80 14.27 -2.29 2.96
N LYS A 81 13.46 -3.35 2.95
CA LYS A 81 13.76 -4.62 3.62
C LYS A 81 14.28 -5.68 2.64
N GLY A 82 14.50 -5.32 1.38
CA GLY A 82 14.89 -6.24 0.32
C GLY A 82 13.75 -7.19 -0.07
N LEU A 83 14.12 -8.36 -0.59
CA LEU A 83 13.16 -9.36 -1.04
C LEU A 83 12.28 -9.87 0.11
N ALA A 84 10.97 -9.73 -0.07
CA ALA A 84 9.98 -10.40 0.77
C ALA A 84 10.14 -11.92 0.66
N ASP A 85 9.70 -12.64 1.69
CA ASP A 85 9.77 -14.10 1.69
C ASP A 85 8.95 -14.68 0.52
N ASN A 86 9.67 -15.34 -0.40
CA ASN A 86 9.16 -15.76 -1.70
C ASN A 86 8.70 -17.22 -1.70
N VAL A 87 8.15 -17.70 -0.58
CA VAL A 87 7.67 -19.10 -0.43
C VAL A 87 6.79 -19.52 -1.60
N ALA A 88 5.84 -18.67 -2.02
CA ALA A 88 4.97 -18.95 -3.15
C ALA A 88 5.74 -19.11 -4.47
N LEU A 89 6.74 -18.26 -4.74
CA LEU A 89 7.55 -18.37 -5.95
C LEU A 89 8.44 -19.62 -5.92
N ASN A 90 8.99 -19.95 -4.75
CA ASN A 90 9.76 -21.18 -4.54
C ASN A 90 8.90 -22.42 -4.82
N ASP A 91 7.64 -22.44 -4.38
CA ASP A 91 6.69 -23.53 -4.66
C ASP A 91 6.40 -23.67 -6.16
N PHE A 92 6.49 -22.57 -6.92
CA PHE A 92 6.40 -22.57 -8.38
C PHE A 92 7.74 -22.83 -9.08
N GLY A 93 8.81 -23.14 -8.34
CA GLY A 93 10.14 -23.37 -8.90
C GLY A 93 10.76 -22.11 -9.49
N ILE A 94 10.48 -20.96 -8.91
CA ILE A 94 10.95 -19.64 -9.34
C ILE A 94 11.87 -19.07 -8.28
N GLU A 95 13.11 -18.80 -8.64
CA GLU A 95 14.10 -18.13 -7.80
C GLU A 95 14.18 -16.64 -8.16
N VAL A 96 14.18 -15.78 -7.15
CA VAL A 96 14.36 -14.33 -7.32
C VAL A 96 15.67 -13.92 -6.67
N THR A 97 16.56 -13.32 -7.47
CA THR A 97 17.85 -12.80 -7.02
C THR A 97 17.90 -11.30 -7.24
N GLU A 98 18.48 -10.54 -6.31
CA GLU A 98 18.74 -9.12 -6.49
C GLU A 98 20.14 -8.92 -7.10
N ASP A 99 20.22 -8.14 -8.19
CA ASP A 99 21.45 -7.73 -8.86
C ASP A 99 21.39 -6.22 -9.12
N ASP A 100 22.24 -5.44 -8.43
CA ASP A 100 22.33 -3.97 -8.55
C ASP A 100 20.98 -3.24 -8.43
N GLY A 101 20.16 -3.62 -7.43
CA GLY A 101 18.82 -3.06 -7.19
C GLY A 101 17.76 -3.50 -8.21
N LYS A 102 18.09 -4.45 -9.09
CA LYS A 102 17.12 -5.09 -9.99
C LYS A 102 16.85 -6.52 -9.54
N PHE A 103 15.57 -6.87 -9.49
CA PHE A 103 15.16 -8.24 -9.21
C PHE A 103 15.14 -9.04 -10.51
N MET A 104 15.97 -10.08 -10.54
CA MET A 104 16.08 -11.05 -11.61
C MET A 104 15.33 -12.31 -11.21
N VAL A 105 14.50 -12.81 -12.12
CA VAL A 105 13.71 -14.02 -11.91
C VAL A 105 14.28 -15.14 -12.77
N LYS A 106 14.54 -16.30 -12.18
CA LYS A 106 15.05 -17.49 -12.87
C LYS A 106 14.20 -18.71 -12.52
N SER A 107 14.13 -19.67 -13.44
CA SER A 107 13.65 -20.99 -13.07
C SER A 107 14.68 -21.59 -12.10
N ALA A 108 14.21 -22.10 -10.97
CA ALA A 108 15.05 -22.93 -10.11
C ALA A 108 15.38 -24.20 -10.90
N ASP A 109 16.67 -24.40 -11.21
CA ASP A 109 17.13 -25.65 -11.79
C ASP A 109 16.91 -26.76 -10.76
N LYS A 110 16.18 -27.81 -11.16
CA LYS A 110 15.91 -28.99 -10.32
C LYS A 110 17.16 -29.85 -10.14
#